data_AF-A0A6G6A9K9-F1
#
_entry.id   AF-A0A6G6A9K9-F1
#
_cell.length_a   1.000
_cell.length_b   1.000
_cell.length_c   1.000
_cell.angle_alpha   90.00
_cell.angle_beta   90.00
_cell.angle_gamma   90.00
#
_symmetry.space_group_name_H-M   'P 1'
#
loop_
_entity.id
_entity.type
_entity.pdbx_description
1 polymer ?
#
loop_
_entity_poly.entity_id
_entity_poly.type
_entity_poly.pdbx_seq_one_letter_code
_entity_poly.pdbx_strand_id
1 'polypeptide(L)'
;FNYENLMVIRKTHPLLKIVNKALIDLPAPSNISAWWNFGSLLLLCLIMQILTGLFLAMHYTSDISTAFSSVVHICRDVNYGWIIRNLHANGASFFFICIYLHIGRGLYYGSYLYKETWNIGVVLLLLVMMTAFVGYVLPWGQMSFWGATVITNLLSAVPYVGDMLVQWIWGGFSVDNATLTRFFAFHFLLPFAVVAATALHALFLHETGSNNPIGINSDADKITFHPYFSYKDMLGFVILIMLLASLALFSPNLLGDPENFTPANPLVTPPH
;
A
#
# COMPACT_ATOMS: atom_id res chain seq x y z
N PHE A 1 -12.05 -4.36 -52.26
CA PHE A 1 -12.48 -4.21 -50.86
C PHE A 1 -11.26 -3.80 -50.04
N ASN A 2 -11.20 -2.53 -49.60
CA ASN A 2 -10.08 -1.99 -48.83
C ASN A 2 -10.02 -2.63 -47.44
N TYR A 3 -8.98 -3.44 -47.19
CA TYR A 3 -8.69 -4.06 -45.89
C TYR A 3 -8.06 -3.07 -44.89
N GLU A 4 -7.94 -1.78 -45.22
CA GLU A 4 -7.21 -0.81 -44.38
C GLU A 4 -7.95 -0.30 -43.13
N ASN A 5 -9.23 -0.60 -42.90
CA ASN A 5 -9.99 0.10 -41.84
C ASN A 5 -10.90 -0.75 -40.96
N LEU A 6 -10.44 -1.93 -40.54
CA LEU A 6 -10.92 -2.53 -39.28
C LEU A 6 -9.81 -2.47 -38.24
N MET A 7 -9.30 -1.26 -37.99
CA MET A 7 -8.44 -1.06 -36.84
C MET A 7 -9.22 -1.37 -35.56
N VAL A 8 -8.76 -2.37 -34.81
CA VAL A 8 -9.40 -2.84 -33.57
C VAL A 8 -9.57 -1.66 -32.61
N ILE A 9 -10.77 -1.47 -32.07
CA ILE A 9 -11.14 -0.36 -31.17
C ILE A 9 -10.12 -0.18 -30.03
N ARG A 10 -9.56 -1.28 -29.51
CA ARG A 10 -8.53 -1.26 -28.45
C ARG A 10 -7.25 -0.51 -28.83
N LYS A 11 -6.94 -0.38 -30.13
CA LYS A 11 -5.73 0.29 -30.64
C LYS A 11 -5.99 1.73 -31.09
N THR A 12 -7.24 2.07 -31.39
CA THR A 12 -7.61 3.39 -31.95
C THR A 12 -8.26 4.31 -30.94
N HIS A 13 -9.12 3.79 -30.05
CA HIS A 13 -9.80 4.62 -29.07
C HIS A 13 -8.77 5.24 -28.10
N PRO A 14 -8.75 6.57 -27.90
CA PRO A 14 -7.69 7.26 -27.15
C PRO A 14 -7.42 6.67 -25.76
N LEU A 15 -8.48 6.31 -25.02
CA LEU A 15 -8.35 5.68 -23.70
C LEU A 15 -7.92 4.20 -23.78
N LEU A 16 -8.54 3.41 -24.65
CA LEU A 16 -8.26 1.97 -24.72
C LEU A 16 -6.87 1.71 -25.31
N LYS A 17 -6.35 2.62 -26.13
CA LYS A 17 -4.98 2.55 -26.64
C LYS A 17 -3.95 2.61 -25.52
N ILE A 18 -4.18 3.41 -24.47
CA ILE A 18 -3.30 3.48 -23.29
C ILE A 18 -3.33 2.14 -22.56
N VAL A 19 -4.52 1.62 -22.27
CA VAL A 19 -4.71 0.31 -21.62
C VAL A 19 -4.08 -0.82 -22.45
N ASN A 20 -4.28 -0.81 -23.77
CA ASN A 20 -3.73 -1.82 -24.66
C ASN A 20 -2.21 -1.82 -24.64
N LYS A 21 -1.57 -0.64 -24.72
CA LYS A 21 -0.10 -0.54 -24.67
C LYS A 21 0.49 -0.87 -23.30
N ALA A 22 -0.26 -0.64 -22.23
CA ALA A 22 0.20 -0.86 -20.87
C ALA A 22 -0.03 -2.31 -20.37
N LEU A 23 -1.09 -2.99 -20.82
CA LEU A 23 -1.53 -4.26 -20.22
C LEU A 23 -1.83 -5.39 -21.22
N ILE A 24 -1.97 -5.11 -22.52
CA ILE A 24 -2.34 -6.15 -23.51
C ILE A 24 -1.16 -6.45 -24.42
N ASP A 25 -0.82 -5.49 -25.27
CA ASP A 25 0.25 -5.60 -26.27
C ASP A 25 1.60 -5.11 -25.72
N LEU A 26 1.73 -4.90 -24.40
CA LEU A 26 2.99 -4.52 -23.76
C LEU A 26 4.04 -5.61 -24.03
N PRO A 27 5.19 -5.30 -24.65
CA PRO A 27 6.24 -6.28 -24.90
C PRO A 27 7.08 -6.47 -23.64
N ALA A 28 7.10 -7.70 -23.11
CA ALA A 28 7.81 -8.06 -21.88
C ALA A 28 8.83 -9.17 -22.15
N PRO A 29 9.98 -9.20 -21.43
CA PRO A 29 10.96 -10.27 -21.57
C PRO A 29 10.32 -11.64 -21.28
N SER A 30 10.54 -12.62 -22.15
CA SER A 30 9.92 -13.95 -22.06
C SER A 30 10.23 -14.70 -20.76
N ASN A 31 11.38 -14.41 -20.14
CA ASN A 31 11.98 -15.17 -19.05
C ASN A 31 11.82 -14.53 -17.65
N ILE A 32 10.97 -13.51 -17.47
CA ILE A 32 10.76 -12.93 -16.14
C ILE A 32 10.13 -13.96 -15.18
N SER A 33 10.73 -14.13 -14.01
CA SER A 33 10.37 -15.13 -13.00
C SER A 33 9.22 -14.69 -12.09
N ALA A 34 8.82 -15.50 -11.11
CA ALA A 34 7.77 -15.16 -10.14
C ALA A 34 8.04 -13.86 -9.36
N TRP A 35 9.32 -13.47 -9.23
CA TRP A 35 9.70 -12.22 -8.57
C TRP A 35 9.16 -10.97 -9.26
N TRP A 36 8.79 -11.04 -10.54
CA TRP A 36 8.18 -9.92 -11.27
C TRP A 36 6.70 -9.72 -10.94
N ASN A 37 6.03 -10.71 -10.36
CA ASN A 37 4.62 -10.61 -9.96
C ASN A 37 4.41 -9.61 -8.80
N PHE A 38 5.43 -9.32 -7.99
CA PHE A 38 5.25 -8.42 -6.85
C PHE A 38 4.86 -6.99 -7.26
N GLY A 39 5.08 -6.56 -8.50
CA GLY A 39 4.55 -5.28 -8.99
C GLY A 39 3.01 -5.26 -9.06
N SER A 40 2.41 -6.30 -9.65
CA SER A 40 0.96 -6.41 -9.74
C SER A 40 0.31 -6.79 -8.42
N LEU A 41 1.00 -7.57 -7.57
CA LEU A 41 0.52 -7.86 -6.21
C LEU A 41 0.43 -6.60 -5.33
N LEU A 42 1.39 -5.67 -5.46
CA LEU A 42 1.31 -4.37 -4.78
C LEU A 42 0.10 -3.57 -5.26
N LEU A 43 -0.21 -3.57 -6.56
CA LEU A 43 -1.42 -2.91 -7.06
C LEU A 43 -2.69 -3.54 -6.48
N LEU A 44 -2.75 -4.88 -6.39
CA LEU A 44 -3.86 -5.60 -5.76
C LEU A 44 -4.02 -5.22 -4.29
N CYS A 45 -2.93 -5.18 -3.52
CA CYS A 45 -2.95 -4.72 -2.13
C CYS A 45 -3.44 -3.26 -2.03
N LEU A 46 -2.96 -2.35 -2.86
CA LEU A 46 -3.38 -0.94 -2.85
C LEU A 46 -4.88 -0.80 -3.09
N ILE A 47 -5.42 -1.50 -4.09
CA ILE A 47 -6.87 -1.51 -4.37
C ILE A 47 -7.64 -2.06 -3.17
N MET A 48 -7.17 -3.17 -2.58
CA MET A 48 -7.81 -3.78 -1.41
C MET A 48 -7.82 -2.84 -0.19
N GLN A 49 -6.69 -2.17 0.09
CA GLN A 49 -6.60 -1.22 1.20
C GLN A 49 -7.53 -0.02 1.00
N ILE A 50 -7.61 0.54 -0.21
CA ILE A 50 -8.51 1.67 -0.51
C ILE A 50 -9.97 1.24 -0.35
N LEU A 51 -10.37 0.09 -0.91
CA LEU A 51 -11.75 -0.38 -0.83
C LEU A 51 -12.14 -0.68 0.62
N THR A 52 -11.38 -1.52 1.32
CA THR A 52 -11.68 -1.86 2.71
C THR A 52 -11.62 -0.62 3.62
N GLY A 53 -10.63 0.26 3.43
CA GLY A 53 -10.49 1.49 4.19
C GLY A 53 -11.66 2.46 4.00
N LEU A 54 -12.17 2.59 2.76
CA LEU A 54 -13.34 3.40 2.47
C LEU A 54 -14.59 2.89 3.21
N PHE A 55 -14.83 1.58 3.20
CA PHE A 55 -15.95 0.98 3.94
C PHE A 55 -15.80 1.15 5.46
N LEU A 56 -14.58 1.01 6.01
CA LEU A 56 -14.32 1.27 7.43
C LEU A 56 -14.56 2.74 7.79
N ALA A 57 -14.13 3.67 6.93
CA ALA A 57 -14.28 5.11 7.15
C ALA A 57 -15.75 5.54 7.23
N MET A 58 -16.70 4.82 6.61
CA MET A 58 -18.14 5.11 6.72
C MET A 58 -18.70 4.90 8.13
N HIS A 59 -17.98 4.17 8.98
CA HIS A 59 -18.42 3.78 10.33
C HIS A 59 -17.46 4.25 11.44
N TYR A 60 -16.31 4.81 11.08
CA TYR A 60 -15.29 5.28 12.02
C TYR A 60 -15.52 6.73 12.45
N THR A 61 -15.19 7.06 13.69
CA THR A 61 -15.20 8.44 14.21
C THR A 61 -13.79 8.86 14.67
N SER A 62 -13.32 10.00 14.18
CA SER A 62 -11.98 10.54 14.48
C SER A 62 -11.95 11.50 15.67
N ASP A 63 -12.58 11.08 16.77
CA ASP A 63 -12.57 11.77 18.06
C ASP A 63 -12.07 10.82 19.16
N ILE A 64 -11.13 11.27 20.01
CA ILE A 64 -10.46 10.40 21.00
C ILE A 64 -11.41 9.73 21.99
N SER A 65 -12.58 10.32 22.25
CA SER A 65 -13.57 9.74 23.16
C SER A 65 -14.34 8.58 22.52
N THR A 66 -14.37 8.50 21.19
CA THR A 66 -15.19 7.52 20.45
C THR A 66 -14.41 6.65 19.47
N ALA A 67 -13.17 6.99 19.13
CA ALA A 67 -12.37 6.30 18.10
C ALA A 67 -12.22 4.81 18.38
N PHE A 68 -11.75 4.44 19.57
CA PHE A 68 -11.61 3.04 19.97
C PHE A 68 -12.96 2.31 19.93
N SER A 69 -14.01 2.91 20.52
CA SER A 69 -15.35 2.31 20.51
C SER A 69 -15.97 2.19 19.12
N SER A 70 -15.65 3.09 18.18
CA SER A 70 -16.13 3.03 16.80
C SER A 70 -15.51 1.86 16.04
N VAL A 71 -14.24 1.54 16.30
CA VAL A 71 -13.59 0.33 15.76
C VAL A 71 -14.20 -0.94 16.37
N VAL A 72 -14.51 -0.93 17.67
CA VAL A 72 -15.23 -2.04 18.31
C VAL A 72 -16.63 -2.21 17.70
N HIS A 73 -17.36 -1.11 17.47
CA HIS A 73 -18.66 -1.09 16.82
C HIS A 73 -18.60 -1.67 15.40
N ILE A 74 -17.61 -1.28 14.59
CA ILE A 74 -17.36 -1.88 13.27
C ILE A 74 -17.26 -3.40 13.37
N CYS A 75 -16.47 -3.91 14.32
CA CYS A 75 -16.26 -5.34 14.45
C CYS A 75 -17.49 -6.10 14.97
N ARG A 76 -18.34 -5.47 15.80
CA ARG A 76 -19.42 -6.17 16.52
C ARG A 76 -20.81 -5.97 15.93
N ASP A 77 -21.08 -4.79 15.38
CA ASP A 77 -22.44 -4.37 15.05
C ASP A 77 -22.63 -4.15 13.54
N VAL A 78 -21.55 -3.82 12.81
CA VAL A 78 -21.61 -3.65 11.34
C VAL A 78 -21.56 -5.02 10.66
N ASN A 79 -22.51 -5.28 9.76
CA ASN A 79 -22.56 -6.52 8.98
C ASN A 79 -21.23 -6.74 8.23
N TYR A 80 -20.58 -7.88 8.49
CA TYR A 80 -19.26 -8.23 7.94
C TYR A 80 -18.13 -7.24 8.29
N GLY A 81 -18.34 -6.29 9.20
CA GLY A 81 -17.35 -5.28 9.56
C GLY A 81 -16.08 -5.87 10.16
N TRP A 82 -16.20 -6.97 10.91
CA TRP A 82 -15.04 -7.72 11.41
C TRP A 82 -14.14 -8.28 10.30
N ILE A 83 -14.73 -8.79 9.20
CA ILE A 83 -13.95 -9.29 8.06
C ILE A 83 -13.26 -8.13 7.37
N ILE A 84 -13.98 -7.04 7.11
CA ILE A 84 -13.41 -5.86 6.44
C ILE A 84 -12.26 -5.28 7.27
N ARG A 85 -12.43 -5.16 8.59
CA ARG A 85 -11.38 -4.71 9.52
C ARG A 85 -10.18 -5.65 9.51
N ASN A 86 -10.40 -6.96 9.56
CA ASN A 86 -9.31 -7.94 9.57
C ASN A 86 -8.56 -7.99 8.23
N LEU A 87 -9.27 -7.86 7.11
CA LEU A 87 -8.66 -7.74 5.78
C LEU A 87 -7.84 -6.45 5.66
N HIS A 88 -8.35 -5.32 6.15
CA HIS A 88 -7.63 -4.05 6.10
C HIS A 88 -6.34 -4.08 6.96
N ALA A 89 -6.42 -4.64 8.17
CA ALA A 89 -5.29 -4.74 9.08
C ALA A 89 -4.23 -5.72 8.57
N ASN A 90 -4.62 -6.95 8.21
CA ASN A 90 -3.67 -7.95 7.71
C ASN A 90 -3.20 -7.65 6.28
N GLY A 91 -4.04 -6.99 5.47
CA GLY A 91 -3.69 -6.52 4.13
C GLY A 91 -2.57 -5.49 4.15
N ALA A 92 -2.50 -4.63 5.18
CA ALA A 92 -1.37 -3.73 5.38
C ALA A 92 -0.05 -4.52 5.59
N SER A 93 -0.05 -5.59 6.38
CA SER A 93 1.12 -6.45 6.56
C SER A 93 1.54 -7.14 5.25
N PHE A 94 0.58 -7.67 4.49
CA PHE A 94 0.85 -8.26 3.18
C PHE A 94 1.39 -7.23 2.18
N PHE A 95 0.96 -5.97 2.28
CA PHE A 95 1.48 -4.90 1.45
C PHE A 95 2.98 -4.67 1.71
N PHE A 96 3.41 -4.67 2.98
CA PHE A 96 4.84 -4.61 3.32
C PHE A 96 5.61 -5.88 2.95
N ILE A 97 5.03 -7.06 3.12
CA ILE A 97 5.67 -8.31 2.64
C ILE A 97 5.93 -8.20 1.14
N CYS A 98 4.93 -7.80 0.36
CA CYS A 98 5.09 -7.61 -1.08
C CYS A 98 6.10 -6.51 -1.42
N ILE A 99 6.11 -5.38 -0.70
CA ILE A 99 7.04 -4.27 -1.01
C ILE A 99 8.49 -4.66 -0.74
N TYR A 100 8.75 -5.38 0.34
CA TYR A 100 10.09 -5.85 0.67
C TYR A 100 10.59 -6.90 -0.33
N LEU A 101 9.74 -7.82 -0.77
CA LEU A 101 10.10 -8.79 -1.81
C LEU A 101 10.29 -8.11 -3.17
N HIS A 102 9.51 -7.08 -3.48
CA HIS A 102 9.66 -6.28 -4.69
C HIS A 102 11.00 -5.51 -4.71
N ILE A 103 11.37 -4.89 -3.59
CA ILE A 103 12.65 -4.20 -3.40
C ILE A 103 13.80 -5.20 -3.46
N GLY A 104 13.70 -6.33 -2.76
CA GLY A 104 14.70 -7.39 -2.75
C GLY A 104 14.99 -7.94 -4.15
N ARG A 105 13.95 -8.16 -4.96
CA ARG A 105 14.09 -8.46 -6.39
C ARG A 105 14.86 -7.36 -7.10
N GLY A 106 14.50 -6.10 -6.88
CA GLY A 106 15.14 -4.96 -7.56
C GLY A 106 16.64 -4.83 -7.23
N LEU A 107 17.03 -5.13 -5.99
CA LEU A 107 18.43 -5.20 -5.57
C LEU A 107 19.14 -6.39 -6.22
N TYR A 108 18.57 -7.59 -6.12
CA TYR A 108 19.20 -8.81 -6.59
C TYR A 108 19.46 -8.82 -8.09
N TYR A 109 18.51 -8.34 -8.89
CA TYR A 109 18.62 -8.33 -10.36
C TYR A 109 19.15 -6.99 -10.93
N GLY A 110 19.60 -6.06 -10.10
CA GLY A 110 20.15 -4.79 -10.58
C GLY A 110 19.13 -3.83 -11.20
N SER A 111 17.83 -4.00 -10.92
CA SER A 111 16.77 -3.14 -11.46
C SER A 111 16.84 -1.70 -10.94
N TYR A 112 17.59 -1.43 -9.87
CA TYR A 112 17.88 -0.07 -9.38
C TYR A 112 18.66 0.79 -10.39
N LEU A 113 19.26 0.17 -11.42
CA LEU A 113 19.90 0.88 -12.52
C LEU A 113 18.90 1.71 -13.36
N TYR A 114 17.61 1.39 -13.31
CA TYR A 114 16.53 2.24 -13.84
C TYR A 114 16.20 3.33 -12.81
N LYS A 115 17.04 4.36 -12.78
CA LYS A 115 17.12 5.35 -11.70
C LYS A 115 15.79 6.06 -11.43
N GLU A 116 15.09 6.48 -12.47
CA GLU A 116 13.81 7.18 -12.37
C GLU A 116 12.74 6.29 -11.74
N THR A 117 12.57 5.09 -12.29
CA THR A 117 11.68 4.05 -11.74
C THR A 117 12.05 3.72 -10.30
N TRP A 118 13.33 3.50 -10.00
CA TRP A 118 13.82 3.18 -8.67
C TRP A 118 13.56 4.30 -7.65
N ASN A 119 13.88 5.55 -7.99
CA ASN A 119 13.69 6.69 -7.11
C ASN A 119 12.21 6.93 -6.80
N ILE A 120 11.32 6.80 -7.79
CA ILE A 120 9.86 6.81 -7.53
C ILE A 120 9.45 5.63 -6.65
N GLY A 121 10.08 4.46 -6.80
CA GLY A 121 9.91 3.31 -5.91
C GLY A 121 10.27 3.61 -4.44
N VAL A 122 11.34 4.38 -4.20
CA VAL A 122 11.70 4.86 -2.84
C VAL A 122 10.64 5.83 -2.31
N VAL A 123 10.16 6.76 -3.13
CA VAL A 123 9.06 7.67 -2.75
C VAL A 123 7.79 6.87 -2.39
N LEU A 124 7.44 5.85 -3.18
CA LEU A 124 6.32 4.95 -2.89
C LEU A 124 6.49 4.24 -1.55
N LEU A 125 7.68 3.70 -1.25
CA LEU A 125 7.95 3.09 0.04
C LEU A 125 7.69 4.07 1.19
N LEU A 126 8.21 5.29 1.11
CA LEU A 126 8.01 6.31 2.14
C LEU A 126 6.54 6.72 2.31
N LEU A 127 5.80 6.86 1.20
CA LEU A 127 4.37 7.16 1.23
C LEU A 127 3.57 6.03 1.90
N VAL A 128 3.89 4.77 1.57
CA VAL A 128 3.23 3.60 2.17
C VAL A 128 3.57 3.48 3.65
N MET A 129 4.84 3.70 4.05
CA MET A 129 5.26 3.77 5.45
C MET A 129 4.49 4.83 6.24
N MET A 130 4.41 6.05 5.69
CA MET A 130 3.66 7.14 6.32
C MET A 130 2.18 6.78 6.44
N THR A 131 1.57 6.28 5.37
CA THR A 131 0.15 5.87 5.34
C THR A 131 -0.14 4.82 6.41
N ALA A 132 0.68 3.77 6.50
CA ALA A 132 0.48 2.70 7.47
C ALA A 132 0.69 3.17 8.91
N PHE A 133 1.68 4.01 9.15
CA PHE A 133 1.92 4.60 10.47
C PHE A 133 0.70 5.40 10.95
N VAL A 134 0.23 6.38 10.16
CA VAL A 134 -0.93 7.19 10.57
C VAL A 134 -2.21 6.36 10.66
N GLY A 135 -2.33 5.29 9.87
CA GLY A 135 -3.44 4.33 9.96
C GLY A 135 -3.44 3.50 11.24
N TYR A 136 -2.26 3.09 11.71
CA TYR A 136 -2.10 2.33 12.95
C TYR A 136 -2.46 3.14 14.20
N VAL A 137 -2.46 4.48 14.12
CA VAL A 137 -2.89 5.36 15.22
C VAL A 137 -4.42 5.40 15.37
N LEU A 138 -5.17 5.19 14.29
CA LEU A 138 -6.62 5.40 14.25
C LEU A 138 -7.46 4.56 15.22
N PRO A 139 -7.12 3.29 15.52
CA PRO A 139 -7.85 2.50 16.51
C PRO A 139 -7.76 3.07 17.93
N TRP A 140 -6.79 3.96 18.21
CA TRP A 140 -6.62 4.63 19.49
C TRP A 140 -6.48 3.68 20.69
N GLY A 141 -5.79 2.55 20.47
CA GLY A 141 -5.35 1.66 21.55
C GLY A 141 -4.02 2.09 22.18
N GLN A 142 -3.55 1.35 23.18
CA GLN A 142 -2.30 1.66 23.89
C GLN A 142 -1.10 1.78 22.94
N MET A 143 -0.85 0.78 22.09
CA MET A 143 0.26 0.81 21.14
C MET A 143 0.10 1.89 20.08
N SER A 144 -1.14 2.17 19.68
CA SER A 144 -1.45 3.26 18.74
C SER A 144 -0.98 4.61 19.29
N PHE A 145 -1.37 4.92 20.53
CA PHE A 145 -1.08 6.20 21.18
C PHE A 145 0.40 6.36 21.55
N TRP A 146 0.97 5.35 22.21
CA TRP A 146 2.36 5.42 22.66
C TRP A 146 3.34 5.32 21.50
N GLY A 147 3.04 4.52 20.49
CA GLY A 147 3.79 4.48 19.24
C GLY A 147 3.77 5.84 18.52
N ALA A 148 2.60 6.49 18.43
CA ALA A 148 2.50 7.83 17.88
C ALA A 148 3.37 8.83 18.66
N THR A 149 3.28 8.81 19.99
CA THR A 149 4.03 9.70 20.88
C THR A 149 5.53 9.55 20.68
N VAL A 150 6.06 8.32 20.73
CA VAL A 150 7.51 8.07 20.60
C VAL A 150 8.01 8.43 19.20
N ILE A 151 7.35 7.94 18.15
CA ILE A 151 7.83 8.10 16.77
C ILE A 151 7.82 9.57 16.33
N THR A 152 6.74 10.29 16.62
CA THR A 152 6.67 11.72 16.25
C THR A 152 7.64 12.56 17.06
N ASN A 153 7.89 12.21 18.32
CA ASN A 153 8.83 12.94 19.17
C ASN A 153 10.30 12.77 18.74
N LEU A 154 10.63 11.81 17.87
CA LEU A 154 11.98 11.73 17.27
C LEU A 154 12.37 13.01 16.51
N LEU A 155 11.39 13.77 16.00
CA LEU A 155 11.63 15.05 15.33
C LEU A 155 12.14 16.15 16.28
N SER A 156 11.95 16.01 17.60
CA SER A 156 12.51 16.94 18.59
C SER A 156 14.03 17.01 18.54
N ALA A 157 14.69 15.96 18.03
CA ALA A 157 16.14 15.91 17.86
C ALA A 157 16.67 16.83 16.74
N VAL A 158 15.80 17.43 15.91
CA VAL A 158 16.22 18.38 14.87
C VAL A 158 16.66 19.69 15.54
N PRO A 159 17.92 20.16 15.35
CA PRO A 159 18.41 21.37 15.99
C PRO A 159 17.57 22.60 15.66
N TYR A 160 17.38 23.47 16.66
CA TYR A 160 16.67 24.76 16.61
C TYR A 160 15.16 24.71 16.37
N VAL A 161 14.66 23.77 15.55
CA VAL A 161 13.25 23.72 15.13
C VAL A 161 12.50 22.47 15.58
N GLY A 162 13.16 21.49 16.22
CA GLY A 162 12.59 20.19 16.57
C GLY A 162 11.31 20.27 17.39
N ASP A 163 11.35 20.95 18.54
CA ASP A 163 10.17 21.08 19.41
C ASP A 163 8.98 21.75 18.71
N MET A 164 9.25 22.75 17.87
CA MET A 164 8.24 23.42 17.06
C MET A 164 7.61 22.45 16.05
N LEU A 165 8.40 21.62 15.38
CA LEU A 165 7.92 20.62 14.42
C LEU A 165 7.01 19.58 15.11
N VAL A 166 7.42 19.09 16.28
CA VAL A 166 6.63 18.10 17.05
C VAL A 166 5.28 18.68 17.47
N GLN A 167 5.28 19.86 18.11
CA GLN A 167 4.04 20.52 18.54
C GLN A 167 3.16 20.91 17.37
N TRP A 168 3.74 21.28 16.22
CA TRP A 168 2.99 21.56 15.00
C TRP A 168 2.30 20.30 14.46
N ILE A 169 3.00 19.16 14.42
CA ILE A 169 2.43 17.86 14.00
C ILE A 169 1.33 17.42 14.95
N TRP A 170 1.50 17.61 16.26
CA TRP A 170 0.46 17.28 17.24
C TRP A 170 -0.72 18.27 17.19
N GLY A 171 -0.43 19.54 16.91
CA GLY A 171 -1.41 20.62 17.07
C GLY A 171 -1.73 20.92 18.53
N GLY A 172 -0.76 20.69 19.41
CA GLY A 172 -0.90 20.78 20.85
C GLY A 172 0.40 20.38 21.55
N PHE A 173 0.33 20.19 22.87
CA PHE A 173 1.50 19.86 23.69
C PHE A 173 1.79 18.35 23.78
N SER A 174 0.87 17.52 23.33
CA SER A 174 0.97 16.06 23.30
C SER A 174 0.14 15.49 22.16
N VAL A 175 0.30 14.20 21.88
CA VAL A 175 -0.64 13.46 21.03
C VAL A 175 -2.03 13.51 21.70
N ASP A 176 -3.03 14.06 21.00
CA ASP A 176 -4.38 14.25 21.51
C ASP A 176 -5.40 14.33 20.34
N ASN A 177 -6.62 14.82 20.58
CA ASN A 177 -7.70 14.87 19.60
C ASN A 177 -7.32 15.55 18.29
N ALA A 178 -6.63 16.69 18.37
CA ALA A 178 -6.17 17.40 17.19
C ALA A 178 -5.23 16.53 16.32
N THR A 179 -4.40 15.68 16.94
CA THR A 179 -3.51 14.73 16.27
C THR A 179 -4.30 13.60 15.61
N LEU A 180 -5.30 13.05 16.29
CA LEU A 180 -6.10 11.94 15.75
C LEU A 180 -6.90 12.36 14.51
N THR A 181 -7.60 13.49 14.58
CA THR A 181 -8.43 13.99 13.48
C THR A 181 -7.61 14.27 12.22
N ARG A 182 -6.42 14.88 12.36
CA ARG A 182 -5.52 15.12 11.21
C ARG A 182 -4.90 13.83 10.68
N PHE A 183 -4.55 12.88 11.55
CA PHE A 183 -3.98 11.61 11.12
C PHE A 183 -5.00 10.80 10.33
N PHE A 184 -6.29 10.84 10.71
CA PHE A 184 -7.36 10.27 9.88
C PHE A 184 -7.41 10.94 8.50
N ALA A 185 -7.38 12.27 8.43
CA ALA A 185 -7.38 12.99 7.15
C ALA A 185 -6.18 12.64 6.26
N PHE A 186 -4.97 12.59 6.83
CA PHE A 186 -3.78 12.16 6.11
C PHE A 186 -3.84 10.69 5.68
N HIS A 187 -4.29 9.80 6.57
CA HIS A 187 -4.45 8.38 6.26
C HIS A 187 -5.43 8.15 5.10
N PHE A 188 -6.48 8.97 5.02
CA PHE A 188 -7.42 8.92 3.90
C PHE A 188 -6.82 9.47 2.61
N LEU A 189 -6.04 10.56 2.68
CA LEU A 189 -5.46 11.23 1.51
C LEU A 189 -4.29 10.47 0.87
N LEU A 190 -3.35 9.98 1.69
CA LEU A 190 -2.08 9.43 1.22
C LEU A 190 -2.23 8.21 0.28
N PRO A 191 -3.18 7.28 0.44
CA PRO A 191 -3.41 6.21 -0.54
C PRO A 191 -3.65 6.72 -1.97
N PHE A 192 -4.31 7.87 -2.14
CA PHE A 192 -4.51 8.46 -3.47
C PHE A 192 -3.23 9.09 -4.03
N ALA A 193 -2.36 9.63 -3.16
CA ALA A 193 -1.01 10.03 -3.55
C ALA A 193 -0.17 8.81 -3.98
N VAL A 194 -0.31 7.67 -3.30
CA VAL A 194 0.31 6.39 -3.71
C VAL A 194 -0.19 5.94 -5.08
N VAL A 195 -1.49 6.08 -5.39
CA VAL A 195 -2.04 5.79 -6.74
C VAL A 195 -1.36 6.67 -7.80
N ALA A 196 -1.27 7.99 -7.57
CA ALA A 196 -0.63 8.91 -8.50
C ALA A 196 0.86 8.58 -8.71
N ALA A 197 1.60 8.32 -7.63
CA ALA A 197 3.00 7.91 -7.70
C ALA A 197 3.18 6.54 -8.38
N THR A 198 2.24 5.61 -8.23
CA THR A 198 2.25 4.31 -8.92
C THR A 198 2.08 4.49 -10.43
N ALA A 199 1.22 5.41 -10.87
CA ALA A 199 1.08 5.73 -12.30
C ALA A 199 2.38 6.32 -12.87
N LEU A 200 3.06 7.21 -12.14
CA LEU A 200 4.37 7.74 -12.52
C LEU A 200 5.45 6.65 -12.55
N HIS A 201 5.45 5.75 -11.56
CA HIS A 201 6.37 4.61 -11.50
C HIS A 201 6.22 3.70 -12.72
N ALA A 202 4.97 3.36 -13.08
CA ALA A 202 4.67 2.56 -14.26
C ALA A 202 5.03 3.27 -15.57
N LEU A 203 4.85 4.60 -15.63
CA LEU A 203 5.24 5.40 -16.79
C LEU A 203 6.75 5.30 -17.04
N PHE A 204 7.58 5.56 -16.03
CA PHE A 204 9.04 5.43 -16.18
C PHE A 204 9.49 4.00 -16.50
N LEU A 205 8.82 2.99 -15.91
CA LEU A 205 9.08 1.59 -16.25
C LEU A 205 8.77 1.30 -17.73
N HIS A 206 7.72 1.89 -18.29
CA HIS A 206 7.33 1.65 -19.69
C HIS A 206 8.25 2.33 -20.70
N GLU A 207 9.00 3.36 -20.30
CA GLU A 207 10.03 3.98 -21.17
C GLU A 207 11.19 3.01 -21.44
N THR A 208 11.62 2.23 -20.44
CA THR A 208 12.74 1.27 -20.59
C THR A 208 12.28 -0.16 -20.85
N GLY A 209 11.06 -0.50 -20.43
CA GLY A 209 10.60 -1.88 -20.30
C GLY A 209 11.16 -2.58 -19.05
N SER A 210 10.65 -3.79 -18.79
CA SER A 210 11.10 -4.62 -17.66
C SER A 210 12.52 -5.15 -17.85
N ASN A 211 13.31 -5.18 -16.77
CA ASN A 211 14.51 -6.00 -16.67
C ASN A 211 14.13 -7.51 -16.65
N ASN A 212 15.12 -8.39 -16.68
CA ASN A 212 14.94 -9.83 -16.63
C ASN A 212 16.01 -10.53 -15.78
N PRO A 213 15.82 -11.82 -15.41
CA PRO A 213 16.70 -12.50 -14.45
C PRO A 213 18.17 -12.67 -14.86
N ILE A 214 18.47 -12.63 -16.15
CA ILE A 214 19.85 -12.80 -16.68
C ILE A 214 20.56 -11.47 -16.90
N GLY A 215 19.86 -10.32 -16.77
CA GLY A 215 20.46 -8.99 -16.80
C GLY A 215 21.02 -8.52 -18.15
N ILE A 216 20.66 -9.20 -19.25
CA ILE A 216 21.05 -8.81 -20.62
C ILE A 216 19.84 -8.23 -21.39
N ASN A 217 20.10 -7.52 -22.48
CA ASN A 217 19.03 -7.00 -23.34
C ASN A 217 18.15 -8.14 -23.87
N SER A 218 16.84 -8.06 -23.64
CA SER A 218 15.85 -9.05 -24.04
C SER A 218 15.05 -8.70 -25.31
N ASP A 219 15.41 -7.65 -26.05
CA ASP A 219 14.68 -7.18 -27.24
C ASP A 219 14.53 -8.27 -28.31
N ALA A 220 15.49 -9.19 -28.39
CA ALA A 220 15.44 -10.33 -29.31
C ALA A 220 14.36 -11.38 -28.94
N ASP A 221 13.89 -11.39 -27.69
CA ASP A 221 12.90 -12.37 -27.20
C ASP A 221 11.90 -11.72 -26.22
N LYS A 222 11.02 -10.88 -26.78
CA LYS A 222 9.87 -10.31 -26.07
C LYS A 222 8.59 -11.01 -26.51
N ILE A 223 7.72 -11.25 -25.54
CA ILE A 223 6.35 -11.74 -25.75
C ILE A 223 5.35 -10.67 -25.30
N THR A 224 4.12 -10.74 -25.79
CA THR A 224 3.06 -9.83 -25.35
C THR A 224 2.64 -10.13 -23.91
N PHE A 225 2.28 -9.08 -23.15
CA PHE A 225 1.86 -9.25 -21.76
C PHE A 225 0.62 -10.13 -21.63
N HIS A 226 -0.41 -9.86 -22.43
CA HIS A 226 -1.54 -10.76 -22.56
C HIS A 226 -1.27 -11.78 -23.70
N PRO A 227 -1.50 -13.09 -23.50
CA PRO A 227 -2.09 -13.72 -22.30
C PRO A 227 -1.08 -14.10 -21.20
N TYR A 228 0.20 -14.21 -21.53
CA TYR A 228 1.21 -14.89 -20.71
C TYR A 228 1.32 -14.34 -19.29
N PHE A 229 1.64 -13.06 -19.15
CA PHE A 229 1.83 -12.43 -17.84
C PHE A 229 0.50 -12.10 -17.17
N SER A 230 -0.59 -11.86 -17.91
CA SER A 230 -1.91 -11.70 -17.30
C SER A 230 -2.39 -12.95 -16.56
N TYR A 231 -2.21 -14.16 -17.12
CA TYR A 231 -2.56 -15.40 -16.41
C TYR A 231 -1.59 -15.72 -15.28
N LYS A 232 -0.30 -15.45 -15.48
CA LYS A 232 0.72 -15.61 -14.43
C LYS A 232 0.43 -14.70 -13.24
N ASP A 233 0.02 -13.46 -13.47
CA ASP A 233 -0.37 -12.51 -12.42
C ASP A 233 -1.66 -12.95 -11.73
N MET A 234 -2.64 -13.45 -12.47
CA MET A 234 -3.87 -14.01 -11.89
C MET A 234 -3.58 -15.15 -10.92
N LEU A 235 -2.63 -16.05 -11.25
CA LEU A 235 -2.18 -17.08 -10.32
C LEU A 235 -1.57 -16.47 -9.05
N GLY A 236 -0.73 -15.45 -9.19
CA GLY A 236 -0.18 -14.70 -8.05
C GLY A 236 -1.26 -14.08 -7.18
N PHE A 237 -2.30 -13.50 -7.79
CA PHE A 237 -3.45 -12.91 -7.07
C PHE A 237 -4.20 -13.95 -6.25
N VAL A 238 -4.49 -15.11 -6.84
CA VAL A 238 -5.15 -16.21 -6.12
C VAL A 238 -4.33 -16.65 -4.91
N ILE A 239 -3.01 -16.82 -5.07
CA ILE A 239 -2.13 -17.20 -3.96
C ILE A 239 -2.16 -16.15 -2.85
N LEU A 240 -1.99 -14.87 -3.18
CA LEU A 240 -2.01 -13.78 -2.21
C LEU A 240 -3.34 -13.70 -1.46
N ILE A 241 -4.46 -13.78 -2.18
CA ILE A 241 -5.81 -13.74 -1.58
C ILE A 241 -6.03 -14.94 -0.67
N MET A 242 -5.59 -16.14 -1.07
CA MET A 242 -5.71 -17.33 -0.21
C MET A 242 -4.88 -17.19 1.08
N LEU A 243 -3.65 -16.68 1.00
CA LEU A 243 -2.80 -16.46 2.17
C LEU A 243 -3.34 -15.35 3.09
N LEU A 244 -3.85 -14.26 2.52
CA LEU A 244 -4.46 -13.19 3.30
C LEU A 244 -5.76 -13.66 3.95
N ALA A 245 -6.63 -14.35 3.21
CA ALA A 245 -7.89 -14.86 3.72
C ALA A 245 -7.66 -15.90 4.83
N SER A 246 -6.66 -16.79 4.67
CA SER A 246 -6.35 -17.77 5.71
C SER A 246 -5.89 -17.07 7.00
N LEU A 247 -5.04 -16.04 6.90
CA LEU A 247 -4.64 -15.24 8.05
C LEU A 247 -5.82 -14.49 8.66
N ALA A 248 -6.58 -13.75 7.86
CA ALA A 248 -7.68 -12.91 8.33
C ALA A 248 -8.88 -13.68 8.91
N LEU A 249 -9.06 -14.95 8.53
CA LEU A 249 -10.16 -15.80 9.01
C LEU A 249 -9.74 -16.72 10.16
N PHE A 250 -8.55 -17.34 10.09
CA PHE A 250 -8.13 -18.34 11.09
C PHE A 250 -7.22 -17.77 12.18
N SER A 251 -6.42 -16.75 11.89
CA SER A 251 -5.49 -16.15 12.87
C SER A 251 -5.38 -14.62 12.72
N PRO A 252 -6.50 -13.88 12.78
CA PRO A 252 -6.56 -12.47 12.40
C PRO A 252 -5.67 -11.53 13.22
N ASN A 253 -5.28 -11.94 14.42
CA ASN A 253 -4.48 -11.14 15.35
C ASN A 253 -3.02 -11.61 15.44
N LEU A 254 -2.59 -12.59 14.64
CA LEU A 254 -1.23 -13.16 14.72
C LEU A 254 -0.12 -12.11 14.53
N LEU A 255 -0.36 -11.09 13.70
CA LEU A 255 0.60 -10.03 13.39
C LEU A 255 0.37 -8.74 14.18
N GLY A 256 -0.61 -8.72 15.11
CA GLY A 256 -0.98 -7.55 15.89
C GLY A 256 -0.57 -7.68 17.35
N ASP A 257 -0.33 -6.54 17.99
CA ASP A 257 -0.01 -6.50 19.41
C ASP A 257 -1.29 -6.53 20.28
N PRO A 258 -1.38 -7.42 21.30
CA PRO A 258 -2.55 -7.51 22.17
C PRO A 258 -2.82 -6.23 22.98
N GLU A 259 -1.81 -5.41 23.31
CA GLU A 259 -1.99 -4.16 24.04
C GLU A 259 -2.85 -3.16 23.25
N ASN A 260 -2.88 -3.28 21.92
CA ASN A 260 -3.73 -2.41 21.09
C ASN A 260 -5.24 -2.76 21.18
N PHE A 261 -5.62 -3.77 21.97
CA PHE A 261 -7.01 -4.05 22.37
C PHE A 261 -7.39 -3.38 23.70
N THR A 262 -6.49 -2.62 24.32
CA THR A 262 -6.78 -1.77 25.46
C THR A 262 -6.85 -0.31 25.00
N PRO A 263 -7.88 0.47 25.37
CA PRO A 263 -7.97 1.88 25.01
C PRO A 263 -6.75 2.67 25.49
N ALA A 264 -6.34 3.67 24.71
CA ALA A 264 -5.21 4.52 25.06
C ALA A 264 -5.38 5.19 26.43
N ASN A 265 -4.34 5.08 27.27
CA ASN A 265 -4.23 5.75 28.55
C ASN A 265 -2.90 6.54 28.60
N PRO A 266 -2.94 7.88 28.52
CA PRO A 266 -1.75 8.73 28.56
C PRO A 266 -0.93 8.63 29.85
N LEU A 267 -1.48 8.04 30.92
CA LEU A 267 -0.83 7.88 32.22
C LEU A 267 -0.21 6.50 32.44
N VAL A 268 -0.40 5.55 31.51
CA VAL A 268 0.10 4.17 31.64
C VAL A 268 0.82 3.77 30.36
N THR A 269 2.15 3.84 30.40
CA THR A 269 3.01 3.36 29.31
C THR A 269 3.04 1.82 29.30
N PRO A 270 2.81 1.17 28.14
CA PRO A 270 2.97 -0.28 27.99
C PRO A 270 4.38 -0.76 28.30
N PRO A 271 4.57 -2.05 28.65
CA PRO A 271 5.88 -2.55 29.04
C PRO A 271 6.94 -2.55 27.92
N HIS A 272 6.58 -2.87 26.68
CA HIS A 272 7.49 -2.96 25.52
C HIS A 272 6.76 -2.66 24.22
#